data_AF-A0A4P8HU10-F1
#
_entry.id   AF-A0A4P8HU10-F1
#
_cell.length_a   1.000
_cell.length_b   1.000
_cell.length_c   1.000
_cell.angle_alpha   90.00
_cell.angle_beta   90.00
_cell.angle_gamma   90.00
#
_symmetry.space_group_name_H-M   'P 1'
#
loop_
_entity.id
_entity.type
_entity.pdbx_description
1 polymer ?
#
loop_
_entity_poly.entity_id
_entity_poly.type
_entity_poly.pdbx_seq_one_letter_code
_entity_poly.pdbx_strand_id
1 'polypeptide(L)'
;MATEQQHGESAPGTAELSSEGAARRRFTRAGVAASGVLLTLHSQPGMAVEVCTTPSGSLSGGLQSFRGPPPTCAGRSPGYWKTHSWPRGCDKNQPYTRLFSCNSLNAKTYGATSQSAILEPKTWDRNGIGRHLIACYLNVQAGLSSFQTVPMLQRIWLEYQTKGYYTPTAGVRWDGRKIVEYLQGTMY
;
A
#
# COMPACT_ATOMS: atom_id res chain seq x y z
N MET A 1 -54.53 -18.96 -52.35
CA MET A 1 -54.56 -20.17 -51.51
C MET A 1 -53.25 -20.18 -50.75
N ALA A 2 -53.21 -19.78 -49.46
CA ALA A 2 -53.37 -20.65 -48.27
C ALA A 2 -52.31 -21.78 -48.29
N THR A 3 -51.47 -22.06 -47.28
CA THR A 3 -51.38 -21.68 -45.85
C THR A 3 -50.01 -22.15 -45.32
N GLU A 4 -49.62 -21.62 -44.15
CA GLU A 4 -48.49 -21.97 -43.27
C GLU A 4 -48.29 -23.47 -42.92
N GLN A 5 -47.08 -23.81 -42.44
CA GLN A 5 -46.76 -24.68 -41.28
C GLN A 5 -45.21 -24.81 -41.15
N GLN A 6 -44.52 -24.80 -39.99
CA GLN A 6 -44.88 -24.73 -38.57
C GLN A 6 -43.59 -24.67 -37.70
N HIS A 7 -43.73 -24.11 -36.48
CA HIS A 7 -43.07 -24.51 -35.22
C HIS A 7 -41.56 -24.19 -34.99
N GLY A 8 -41.10 -23.65 -33.85
CA GLY A 8 -41.73 -23.36 -32.56
C GLY A 8 -40.70 -22.77 -31.57
N GLU A 9 -41.20 -22.45 -30.37
CA GLU A 9 -40.48 -22.29 -29.09
C GLU A 9 -39.89 -20.91 -28.67
N SER A 10 -40.78 -20.12 -28.06
CA SER A 10 -40.69 -19.54 -26.69
C SER A 10 -39.52 -18.63 -26.29
N ALA A 11 -39.81 -17.32 -26.23
CA ALA A 11 -39.10 -16.36 -25.37
C ALA A 11 -39.57 -16.48 -23.89
N PRO A 12 -38.82 -15.91 -22.93
CA PRO A 12 -39.43 -14.77 -22.26
C PRO A 12 -38.46 -13.60 -21.98
N GLY A 13 -38.95 -12.39 -22.26
CA GLY A 13 -38.70 -11.23 -21.42
C GLY A 13 -37.55 -10.30 -21.79
N THR A 14 -37.66 -9.55 -22.89
CA THR A 14 -36.96 -8.27 -23.03
C THR A 14 -37.52 -7.28 -22.02
N ALA A 15 -36.79 -7.05 -20.93
CA ALA A 15 -37.01 -5.89 -20.08
C ALA A 15 -36.73 -4.62 -20.91
N GLU A 16 -37.78 -3.83 -21.18
CA GLU A 16 -37.62 -2.51 -21.78
C GLU A 16 -36.88 -1.59 -20.80
N LEU A 17 -35.77 -1.01 -21.27
CA LEU A 17 -34.95 -0.08 -20.53
C LEU A 17 -35.56 1.33 -20.64
N SER A 18 -35.71 2.00 -19.49
CA SER A 18 -36.09 3.42 -19.40
C SER A 18 -35.22 4.34 -20.29
N SER A 19 -35.77 5.49 -20.70
CA SER A 19 -35.12 6.51 -21.53
C SER A 19 -33.74 6.95 -21.01
N GLU A 20 -33.51 6.95 -19.70
CA GLU A 20 -32.21 7.22 -19.07
C GLU A 20 -31.14 6.16 -19.41
N GLY A 21 -31.56 4.90 -19.64
CA GLY A 21 -30.69 3.78 -20.02
C GLY A 21 -30.31 3.80 -21.50
N ALA A 22 -31.15 4.39 -22.36
CA ALA A 22 -30.88 4.52 -23.80
C ALA A 22 -29.78 5.56 -24.10
N ALA A 23 -29.59 6.57 -23.26
CA ALA A 23 -28.53 7.57 -23.39
C ALA A 23 -27.13 6.99 -23.08
N ARG A 24 -27.03 6.07 -22.11
CA ARG A 24 -25.75 5.42 -21.71
C ARG A 24 -25.25 4.37 -22.71
N ARG A 25 -26.12 3.90 -23.61
CA ARG A 25 -25.84 2.86 -24.62
C ARG A 25 -25.47 3.41 -26.01
N ARG A 26 -25.18 4.71 -26.12
CA ARG A 26 -24.74 5.33 -27.39
C ARG A 26 -23.26 5.14 -27.69
N PHE A 27 -22.46 4.67 -26.74
CA PHE A 27 -21.05 4.35 -26.98
C PHE A 27 -20.79 2.94 -27.53
N THR A 28 -21.83 2.13 -27.78
CA THR A 28 -21.66 0.72 -28.16
C THR A 28 -22.34 0.29 -29.46
N ARG A 29 -22.87 1.21 -30.28
CA ARG A 29 -23.66 0.80 -31.47
C ARG A 29 -23.27 1.34 -32.84
N ALA A 30 -22.14 2.04 -32.98
CA ALA A 30 -21.61 2.40 -34.29
C ALA A 30 -20.10 2.25 -34.30
N GLY A 31 -19.61 1.08 -34.71
CA GLY A 31 -18.18 0.82 -34.84
C GLY A 31 -17.78 -0.62 -34.58
N VAL A 32 -18.34 -1.56 -35.36
CA VAL A 32 -17.72 -2.88 -35.53
C VAL A 32 -16.46 -2.65 -36.37
N ALA A 33 -15.35 -2.30 -35.71
CA ALA A 33 -14.00 -2.39 -36.23
C ALA A 33 -13.10 -2.82 -35.07
N ALA A 34 -12.82 -4.12 -35.04
CA ALA A 34 -11.90 -4.85 -34.17
C ALA A 34 -10.99 -3.97 -33.28
N SER A 35 -11.37 -3.80 -32.03
CA SER A 35 -10.45 -3.34 -30.98
C SER A 35 -10.64 -4.26 -29.78
N GLY A 36 -10.14 -5.49 -29.92
CA GLY A 36 -9.91 -6.34 -28.76
C GLY A 36 -8.91 -5.63 -27.87
N VAL A 37 -9.38 -4.99 -26.81
CA VAL A 37 -8.50 -4.45 -25.78
C VAL A 37 -7.87 -5.66 -25.12
N LEU A 38 -6.69 -6.05 -25.60
CA LEU A 38 -5.81 -7.01 -24.95
C LEU A 38 -5.40 -6.38 -23.62
N LEU A 39 -6.20 -6.61 -22.58
CA LEU A 39 -5.84 -6.32 -21.20
C LEU A 39 -4.75 -7.31 -20.80
N THR A 40 -3.50 -7.01 -21.16
CA THR A 40 -2.34 -7.74 -20.65
C THR A 40 -2.21 -7.42 -19.16
N LEU A 41 -2.84 -8.24 -18.32
CA LEU A 41 -2.64 -8.19 -16.88
C LEU A 41 -1.20 -8.64 -16.62
N HIS A 42 -0.29 -7.70 -16.42
CA HIS A 42 1.09 -8.00 -16.08
C HIS A 42 1.13 -8.50 -14.63
N SER A 43 1.09 -9.83 -14.44
CA SER A 43 1.38 -10.44 -13.15
C SER A 43 2.88 -10.39 -12.92
N GLN A 44 3.37 -9.52 -12.03
CA GLN A 44 4.75 -9.66 -11.55
C GLN A 44 4.85 -10.92 -10.68
N PRO A 45 5.68 -11.91 -11.03
CA PRO A 45 5.86 -13.09 -10.21
C PRO A 45 6.88 -12.82 -9.10
N GLY A 46 6.55 -13.26 -7.88
CA GLY A 46 7.51 -13.72 -6.87
C GLY A 46 8.59 -12.76 -6.40
N MET A 47 8.23 -11.59 -5.88
CA MET A 47 9.14 -10.83 -5.00
C MET A 47 8.98 -11.35 -3.57
N ALA A 48 10.07 -11.61 -2.85
CA ALA A 48 10.06 -12.00 -1.42
C ALA A 48 9.48 -10.90 -0.50
N VAL A 49 9.24 -9.72 -1.07
CA VAL A 49 8.54 -8.58 -0.47
C VAL A 49 7.17 -8.49 -1.12
N GLU A 50 6.11 -8.69 -0.34
CA GLU A 50 4.71 -8.67 -0.83
C GLU A 50 4.27 -7.28 -1.29
N VAL A 51 4.88 -6.22 -0.75
CA VAL A 51 4.51 -4.82 -0.99
C VAL A 51 5.72 -4.02 -1.46
N CYS A 52 5.74 -3.77 -2.76
CA CYS A 52 6.78 -3.03 -3.48
C CYS A 52 6.39 -1.57 -3.81
N THR A 53 5.41 -1.01 -3.11
CA THR A 53 4.72 0.21 -3.52
C THR A 53 4.49 1.15 -2.34
N THR A 54 4.24 2.43 -2.63
CA THR A 54 3.80 3.41 -1.62
C THR A 54 2.46 3.01 -1.01
N PRO A 55 2.06 3.58 0.16
CA PRO A 55 0.79 3.24 0.80
C PRO A 55 -0.43 3.43 -0.11
N SER A 56 -0.46 4.52 -0.88
CA SER A 56 -1.51 4.78 -1.87
C SER A 56 -1.48 3.77 -3.02
N GLY A 57 -0.30 3.45 -3.57
CA GLY A 57 -0.19 2.43 -4.61
C GLY A 57 -0.55 1.02 -4.12
N SER A 58 -0.40 0.73 -2.82
CA SER A 58 -0.84 -0.54 -2.21
C SER A 58 -2.35 -0.69 -2.29
N LEU A 59 -3.08 0.40 -2.08
CA LEU A 59 -4.55 0.43 -2.20
C LEU A 59 -5.00 0.32 -3.66
N SER A 60 -4.20 0.79 -4.60
CA SER A 60 -4.49 0.73 -6.03
C SER A 60 -4.04 -0.59 -6.69
N GLY A 61 -3.84 -1.67 -5.92
CA GLY A 61 -3.47 -2.98 -6.47
C GLY A 61 -2.06 -3.04 -7.06
N GLY A 62 -1.14 -2.22 -6.56
CA GLY A 62 0.23 -2.18 -7.08
C GLY A 62 0.37 -1.45 -8.42
N LEU A 63 -0.62 -0.62 -8.80
CA LEU A 63 -0.48 0.30 -9.94
C LEU A 63 0.60 1.34 -9.63
N GLN A 64 1.79 1.06 -10.14
CA GLN A 64 2.95 1.94 -10.02
C GLN A 64 2.92 3.00 -11.13
N SER A 65 2.80 4.28 -10.79
CA SER A 65 2.99 5.39 -11.73
C SER A 65 4.45 5.85 -11.81
N PHE A 66 5.41 4.95 -11.60
CA PHE A 66 6.83 5.29 -11.60
C PHE A 66 7.28 5.69 -13.00
N ARG A 67 7.68 6.95 -13.17
CA ARG A 67 8.49 7.41 -14.30
C ARG A 67 9.96 7.36 -13.87
N GLY A 68 10.61 6.21 -14.04
CA GLY A 68 12.01 6.02 -13.63
C GLY A 68 12.45 4.56 -13.56
N PRO A 69 13.64 4.28 -13.01
CA PRO A 69 14.14 2.92 -12.79
C PRO A 69 13.17 2.10 -11.93
N PRO A 70 13.13 0.76 -12.10
CA PRO A 70 12.26 -0.10 -11.31
C PRO A 70 12.56 0.05 -9.81
N PRO A 71 11.53 0.03 -8.95
CA PRO A 71 11.73 0.18 -7.52
C PRO A 71 12.52 -1.02 -6.95
N THR A 72 13.45 -0.73 -6.04
CA THR A 72 14.15 -1.77 -5.29
C THR A 72 13.28 -2.22 -4.14
N CYS A 73 13.04 -3.52 -4.04
CA CYS A 73 12.28 -4.15 -2.96
C CYS A 73 13.10 -5.25 -2.28
N ALA A 74 14.07 -4.83 -1.49
CA ALA A 74 14.93 -5.72 -0.72
C ALA A 74 14.90 -5.39 0.77
N GLY A 75 13.75 -4.88 1.25
CA GLY A 75 13.58 -4.45 2.64
C GLY A 75 13.86 -5.56 3.63
N ARG A 76 14.55 -5.21 4.71
CA ARG A 76 14.92 -6.13 5.80
C ARG A 76 14.05 -5.88 7.03
N SER A 77 13.70 -6.97 7.71
CA SER A 77 12.94 -6.94 8.96
C SER A 77 13.66 -6.22 10.11
N PRO A 78 12.94 -5.79 11.16
CA PRO A 78 13.57 -5.21 12.36
C PRO A 78 14.51 -6.19 13.06
N GLY A 79 14.21 -7.49 13.00
CA GLY A 79 15.05 -8.56 13.56
C GLY A 79 16.43 -8.62 12.90
N TYR A 80 16.50 -8.42 11.57
CA TYR A 80 17.76 -8.31 10.85
C TYR A 80 18.58 -7.10 11.33
N TRP A 81 17.97 -5.92 11.40
CA TRP A 81 18.67 -4.69 11.81
C TRP A 81 19.10 -4.67 13.27
N LYS A 82 18.53 -5.54 14.11
CA LYS A 82 18.96 -5.72 15.49
C LYS A 82 20.38 -6.31 15.57
N THR A 83 20.67 -7.29 14.72
CA THR A 83 21.93 -8.05 14.76
C THR A 83 22.97 -7.54 13.75
N HIS A 84 22.55 -6.77 12.75
CA HIS A 84 23.43 -6.29 11.69
C HIS A 84 23.93 -4.84 11.89
N SER A 85 24.99 -4.51 11.16
CA SER A 85 25.54 -3.15 11.09
C SER A 85 24.58 -2.22 10.35
N TRP A 86 24.40 -1.01 10.88
CA TRP A 86 23.52 -0.03 10.26
C TRP A 86 24.23 0.74 9.14
N PRO A 87 23.49 1.28 8.16
CA PRO A 87 24.05 2.13 7.12
C PRO A 87 24.79 3.35 7.71
N ARG A 88 25.77 3.88 6.95
CA ARG A 88 26.53 5.07 7.36
C ARG A 88 25.59 6.26 7.58
N GLY A 89 25.79 6.98 8.69
CA GLY A 89 24.96 8.13 9.07
C GLY A 89 23.77 7.79 9.96
N CYS A 90 23.48 6.51 10.20
CA CYS A 90 22.48 6.08 11.19
C CYS A 90 23.17 5.74 12.52
N ASP A 91 22.70 6.34 13.62
CA ASP A 91 23.26 6.15 14.95
C ASP A 91 22.25 5.41 15.85
N LYS A 92 22.67 4.24 16.34
CA LYS A 92 21.90 3.31 17.17
C LYS A 92 21.49 3.89 18.52
N ASN A 93 22.27 4.82 19.05
CA ASN A 93 22.12 5.36 20.40
C ASN A 93 21.30 6.65 20.43
N GLN A 94 21.01 7.23 19.27
CA GLN A 94 20.16 8.42 19.19
C GLN A 94 18.74 8.10 19.65
N PRO A 95 18.05 9.09 20.23
CA PRO A 95 16.65 8.93 20.59
C PRO A 95 15.80 8.76 19.34
N TYR A 96 14.68 8.04 19.47
CA TYR A 96 13.69 7.87 18.40
C TYR A 96 13.16 9.22 17.88
N THR A 97 13.03 10.22 18.76
CA THR A 97 12.57 11.58 18.42
C THR A 97 13.41 12.26 17.36
N ARG A 98 14.70 11.88 17.21
CA ARG A 98 15.60 12.45 16.20
C ARG A 98 15.10 12.21 14.78
N LEU A 99 14.44 11.07 14.55
CA LEU A 99 13.86 10.68 13.27
C LEU A 99 12.36 10.92 13.23
N PHE A 100 11.67 10.61 14.31
CA PHE A 100 10.21 10.59 14.41
C PHE A 100 9.75 11.45 15.58
N SER A 101 9.36 12.70 15.29
CA SER A 101 8.91 13.66 16.31
C SER A 101 7.77 13.09 17.15
N CYS A 102 7.94 13.06 18.47
CA CYS A 102 6.95 12.54 19.41
C CYS A 102 6.17 13.68 20.09
N ASN A 103 4.86 13.52 20.25
CA ASN A 103 4.05 14.41 21.10
C ASN A 103 4.26 14.09 22.60
N SER A 104 3.70 14.91 23.49
CA SER A 104 3.84 14.75 24.95
C SER A 104 3.39 13.37 25.47
N LEU A 105 2.39 12.75 24.83
CA LEU A 105 1.90 11.41 25.17
C LEU A 105 2.92 10.32 24.85
N ASN A 106 3.64 10.46 23.73
CA ASN A 106 4.63 9.48 23.26
C ASN A 106 6.06 9.82 23.67
N ALA A 107 6.28 10.98 24.31
CA ALA A 107 7.61 11.44 24.71
C ALA A 107 8.28 10.48 25.71
N LYS A 108 7.53 9.95 26.68
CA LYS A 108 8.06 9.04 27.71
C LYS A 108 8.22 7.58 27.24
N THR A 109 7.56 7.20 26.15
CA THR A 109 7.59 5.84 25.60
C THR A 109 8.53 5.78 24.40
N TYR A 110 8.07 6.17 23.23
CA TYR A 110 8.86 6.21 22.00
C TYR A 110 10.00 7.21 22.13
N GLY A 111 9.72 8.43 22.57
CA GLY A 111 10.70 9.51 22.54
C GLY A 111 11.91 9.32 23.44
N ALA A 112 11.75 8.62 24.56
CA ALA A 112 12.82 8.28 25.49
C ALA A 112 13.59 7.01 25.10
N THR A 113 13.09 6.23 24.14
CA THR A 113 13.72 4.99 23.69
C THR A 113 14.75 5.30 22.59
N SER A 114 15.91 4.66 22.65
CA SER A 114 16.90 4.75 21.58
C SER A 114 16.45 4.00 20.32
N GLN A 115 16.98 4.38 19.16
CA GLN A 115 16.61 3.75 17.88
C GLN A 115 16.98 2.25 17.83
N SER A 116 18.00 1.80 18.57
CA SER A 116 18.30 0.38 18.71
C SER A 116 17.36 -0.33 19.67
N ALA A 117 17.05 0.28 20.82
CA ALA A 117 16.19 -0.33 21.83
C ALA A 117 14.74 -0.50 21.35
N ILE A 118 14.25 0.37 20.47
CA ILE A 118 12.88 0.28 19.92
C ILE A 118 12.71 -0.90 18.96
N LEU A 119 13.80 -1.45 18.38
CA LEU A 119 13.72 -2.65 17.53
C LEU A 119 13.23 -3.89 18.30
N GLU A 120 13.40 -3.90 19.62
CA GLU A 120 12.86 -4.94 20.47
C GLU A 120 11.37 -4.75 20.73
N PRO A 121 10.56 -5.83 20.74
CA PRO A 121 9.15 -5.74 21.10
C PRO A 121 8.96 -5.03 22.45
N LYS A 122 8.13 -3.97 22.47
CA LYS A 122 7.75 -3.26 23.69
C LYS A 122 6.30 -3.54 24.03
N THR A 123 6.01 -3.76 25.31
CA THR A 123 4.65 -4.06 25.79
C THR A 123 3.66 -2.92 25.53
N TRP A 124 4.15 -1.67 25.51
CA TRP A 124 3.36 -0.48 25.21
C TRP A 124 3.18 -0.22 23.71
N ASP A 125 3.97 -0.83 22.84
CA ASP A 125 3.80 -0.80 21.37
C ASP A 125 3.18 -2.12 20.90
N ARG A 126 1.87 -2.29 21.17
CA ARG A 126 1.14 -3.55 20.91
C ARG A 126 1.27 -4.05 19.47
N ASN A 127 1.32 -3.12 18.51
CA ASN A 127 1.41 -3.46 17.08
C ASN A 127 2.88 -3.56 16.63
N GLY A 128 3.81 -2.92 17.34
CA GLY A 128 5.21 -2.85 16.95
C GLY A 128 5.44 -1.87 15.80
N ILE A 129 4.74 -0.74 15.81
CA ILE A 129 4.88 0.29 14.76
C ILE A 129 6.28 0.90 14.79
N GLY A 130 6.82 1.17 15.98
CA GLY A 130 8.11 1.84 16.14
C GLY A 130 9.26 1.05 15.54
N ARG A 131 9.34 -0.26 15.83
CA ARG A 131 10.36 -1.15 15.27
C ARG A 131 10.30 -1.24 13.74
N HIS A 132 9.09 -1.27 13.17
CA HIS A 132 8.90 -1.41 11.73
C HIS A 132 9.19 -0.10 11.00
N LEU A 133 8.86 1.05 11.60
CA LEU A 133 9.22 2.35 11.06
C LEU A 133 10.75 2.55 11.02
N ILE A 134 11.47 2.14 12.06
CA ILE A 134 12.94 2.19 12.06
C ILE A 134 13.51 1.21 11.04
N ALA A 135 13.00 0.00 10.94
CA ALA A 135 13.43 -0.95 9.92
C ALA A 135 13.25 -0.39 8.50
N CYS A 136 12.09 0.20 8.20
CA CYS A 136 11.84 0.87 6.92
C CYS A 136 12.79 2.06 6.69
N TYR A 137 13.04 2.88 7.72
CA TYR A 137 14.01 3.98 7.62
C TYR A 137 15.41 3.47 7.26
N LEU A 138 15.87 2.40 7.92
CA LEU A 138 17.16 1.78 7.63
C LEU A 138 17.19 1.15 6.23
N ASN A 139 16.08 0.57 5.78
CA ASN A 139 15.95 0.05 4.42
C ASN A 139 16.08 1.15 3.35
N VAL A 140 15.49 2.33 3.60
CA VAL A 140 15.62 3.49 2.72
C VAL A 140 17.07 3.99 2.71
N GLN A 141 17.71 4.11 3.87
CA GLN A 141 19.11 4.54 3.97
C GLN A 141 20.10 3.55 3.36
N ALA A 142 19.79 2.25 3.42
CA ALA A 142 20.58 1.20 2.80
C ALA A 142 20.36 1.10 1.27
N GLY A 143 19.42 1.87 0.70
CA GLY A 143 19.05 1.75 -0.72
C GLY A 143 18.28 0.48 -1.07
N LEU A 144 17.75 -0.22 -0.06
CA LEU A 144 16.99 -1.48 -0.21
C LEU A 144 15.50 -1.24 -0.49
N SER A 145 15.02 -0.03 -0.21
CA SER A 145 13.67 0.43 -0.55
C SER A 145 13.76 1.80 -1.22
N SER A 146 13.45 1.89 -2.51
CA SER A 146 13.46 3.17 -3.25
C SER A 146 12.07 3.79 -3.42
N PHE A 147 11.00 3.03 -3.16
CA PHE A 147 9.63 3.51 -3.24
C PHE A 147 9.19 4.24 -1.96
N GLN A 148 9.83 3.97 -0.82
CA GLN A 148 9.58 4.68 0.42
C GLN A 148 10.57 5.83 0.58
N THR A 149 10.11 6.94 1.17
CA THR A 149 10.97 8.07 1.50
C THR A 149 10.90 8.38 2.99
N VAL A 150 11.96 8.96 3.54
CA VAL A 150 11.99 9.38 4.96
C VAL A 150 10.83 10.31 5.31
N PRO A 151 10.49 11.35 4.50
CA PRO A 151 9.34 12.19 4.78
C PRO A 151 8.00 11.44 4.80
N MET A 152 7.85 10.40 3.98
CA MET A 152 6.65 9.56 3.98
C MET A 152 6.49 8.80 5.31
N LEU A 153 7.57 8.18 5.79
CA LEU A 153 7.57 7.47 7.07
C LEU A 153 7.27 8.41 8.24
N GLN A 154 7.85 9.61 8.21
CA GLN A 154 7.60 10.65 9.22
C GLN A 154 6.13 11.11 9.22
N ARG A 155 5.50 11.24 8.05
CA ARG A 155 4.07 11.57 7.96
C ARG A 155 3.17 10.47 8.51
N ILE A 156 3.46 9.21 8.21
CA ILE A 156 2.73 8.05 8.77
C ILE A 156 2.75 8.12 10.30
N TRP A 157 3.93 8.33 10.89
CA TRP A 157 4.09 8.46 12.33
C TRP A 157 3.33 9.68 12.90
N LEU A 158 3.47 10.85 12.27
CA LEU A 158 2.86 12.09 12.74
C LEU A 158 1.33 11.99 12.79
N GLU A 159 0.71 11.42 11.76
CA GLU A 159 -0.74 11.23 11.73
C GLU A 159 -1.18 10.18 12.74
N TYR A 160 -0.47 9.05 12.82
CA TYR A 160 -0.79 7.99 13.76
C TYR A 160 -0.71 8.47 15.22
N GLN A 161 0.34 9.19 15.62
CA GLN A 161 0.47 9.67 17.00
C GLN A 161 -0.57 10.72 17.39
N THR A 162 -1.14 11.44 16.41
CA THR A 162 -2.09 12.53 16.64
C THR A 162 -3.52 12.05 16.61
N LYS A 163 -3.85 11.17 15.66
CA LYS A 163 -5.22 10.72 15.37
C LYS A 163 -5.48 9.26 15.77
N GLY A 164 -4.43 8.45 15.93
CA GLY A 164 -4.52 7.00 16.10
C GLY A 164 -4.61 6.20 14.80
N TYR A 165 -4.60 6.87 13.64
CA TYR A 165 -4.69 6.25 12.32
C TYR A 165 -3.94 7.07 11.27
N TYR A 166 -3.59 6.43 10.15
CA TYR A 166 -2.99 7.05 8.97
C TYR A 166 -3.99 7.05 7.80
N THR A 167 -3.95 8.09 6.97
CA THR A 167 -4.86 8.24 5.81
C THR A 167 -4.04 8.22 4.52
N PRO A 168 -3.74 7.05 3.93
CA PRO A 168 -2.97 6.95 2.69
C PRO A 168 -3.67 7.58 1.48
N THR A 169 -5.00 7.63 1.48
CA THR A 169 -5.85 8.21 0.43
C THR A 169 -7.13 8.74 1.07
N ALA A 170 -7.73 9.77 0.48
CA ALA A 170 -8.97 10.37 0.99
C ALA A 170 -10.06 9.29 1.21
N GLY A 171 -10.62 9.27 2.42
CA GLY A 171 -11.68 8.33 2.81
C GLY A 171 -11.19 6.97 3.33
N VAL A 172 -9.91 6.62 3.18
CA VAL A 172 -9.36 5.34 3.69
C VAL A 172 -8.54 5.59 4.95
N ARG A 173 -8.85 4.87 6.03
CA ARG A 173 -8.12 4.97 7.30
C ARG A 173 -7.43 3.65 7.63
N TRP A 174 -6.15 3.72 7.99
CA TRP A 174 -5.36 2.60 8.47
C TRP A 174 -5.09 2.77 9.97
N ASP A 175 -5.58 1.82 10.75
CA ASP A 175 -5.25 1.69 12.16
C ASP A 175 -3.81 1.16 12.32
N GLY A 176 -3.32 1.15 13.56
CA GLY A 176 -1.96 0.73 13.86
C GLY A 176 -1.61 -0.67 13.34
N ARG A 177 -2.59 -1.59 13.32
CA ARG A 177 -2.41 -2.94 12.77
C ARG A 177 -2.24 -2.92 11.25
N LYS A 178 -3.11 -2.22 10.51
CA LYS A 178 -3.00 -2.11 9.04
C LYS A 178 -1.72 -1.38 8.60
N ILE A 179 -1.28 -0.38 9.37
CA ILE A 179 0.02 0.28 9.14
C ILE A 179 1.14 -0.75 9.25
N VAL A 180 1.16 -1.57 10.30
CA VAL A 180 2.18 -2.60 10.52
C VAL A 180 2.13 -3.67 9.44
N GLU A 181 0.96 -4.13 9.05
CA GLU A 181 0.78 -5.12 7.96
C GLU A 181 1.37 -4.61 6.64
N TYR A 182 1.09 -3.35 6.29
CA TYR A 182 1.71 -2.71 5.12
C TYR A 182 3.24 -2.62 5.27
N LEU A 183 3.75 -2.15 6.42
CA LEU A 183 5.21 -2.04 6.62
C LEU A 183 5.86 -3.42 6.58
N GLN A 184 5.27 -4.45 7.19
CA GLN A 184 5.76 -5.83 7.13
C GLN A 184 5.79 -6.36 5.72
N GLY A 185 4.76 -6.12 4.92
CA GLY A 185 4.73 -6.51 3.52
C GLY A 185 5.89 -5.91 2.72
N THR A 186 6.50 -4.82 3.18
CA THR A 186 7.64 -4.16 2.51
C THR A 186 9.01 -4.75 2.86
N MET A 187 9.06 -5.81 3.68
CA MET A 187 10.29 -6.42 4.18
C MET A 187 10.16 -7.93 4.41
N TYR A 188 11.30 -8.62 4.51
CA TYR A 188 11.40 -10.05 4.87
C TYR A 188 12.49 -10.30 5.92
#